data_AF-A0A537P2R0-F1
#
_entry.id   AF-A0A537P2R0-F1
#
_cell.length_a   1.000
_cell.length_b   1.000
_cell.length_c   1.000
_cell.angle_alpha   90.00
_cell.angle_beta   90.00
_cell.angle_gamma   90.00
#
_symmetry.space_group_name_H-M   'P 1'
#
loop_
_entity.id
_entity.type
_entity.pdbx_description
1 polymer ?
#
loop_
_entity_poly.entity_id
_entity_poly.type
_entity_poly.pdbx_seq_one_letter_code
_entity_poly.pdbx_strand_id
1 'polypeptide(L)'
;MAQPAGMKVRPQKGGAGPHIVILAGGTASRNLTIALIRQGAKVTRLVPAWDSGGSSRLIRETLHILPVGDIRQALMTIAYAEGHAGEVVRIFNARLSETGSSAELERELAFYSQGSHPVLQTMRQDIARAILRYLGIFIAAAGNGFDWRRGSIGNFILSGALLAEDGDINAAILAFRALCGISGNVWPVSKDNGLVLGAELKDGRCIEGQHLITAMNDADALIGIKTIGLGTAVANPKALSAIAAADAVIYGP
;
A
#
# COMPACT_ATOMS: atom_id res chain seq x y z
N MET A 1 -14.21 0.95 48.91
CA MET A 1 -14.13 1.26 47.46
C MET A 1 -13.56 0.04 46.76
N ALA A 2 -14.38 -0.69 46.00
CA ALA A 2 -13.95 -1.86 45.24
C ALA A 2 -13.34 -1.42 43.90
N GLN A 3 -12.15 -1.91 43.57
CA GLN A 3 -11.53 -1.75 42.25
C GLN A 3 -12.35 -2.51 41.19
N PRO A 4 -12.53 -1.98 39.96
CA PRO A 4 -13.18 -2.74 38.91
C PRO A 4 -12.28 -3.90 38.48
N ALA A 5 -12.86 -5.09 38.42
CA ALA A 5 -12.20 -6.31 37.98
C ALA A 5 -11.75 -6.13 36.52
N GLY A 6 -10.43 -5.98 36.33
CA GLY A 6 -9.82 -6.03 35.00
C GLY A 6 -10.13 -7.37 34.35
N MET A 7 -10.80 -7.33 33.20
CA MET A 7 -11.06 -8.48 32.35
C MET A 7 -9.73 -9.09 31.91
N LYS A 8 -9.25 -10.10 32.65
CA LYS A 8 -8.07 -10.89 32.27
C LYS A 8 -8.46 -11.77 31.09
N VAL A 9 -8.14 -11.33 29.88
CA VAL A 9 -8.13 -12.19 28.70
C VAL A 9 -7.08 -13.28 28.94
N ARG A 10 -7.53 -14.50 29.23
CA ARG A 10 -6.65 -15.67 29.29
C ARG A 10 -6.21 -16.02 27.88
N PRO A 11 -4.91 -16.24 27.60
CA PRO A 11 -4.51 -16.76 26.30
C PRO A 11 -5.01 -18.21 26.23
N GLN A 12 -5.94 -18.49 25.30
CA GLN A 12 -6.26 -19.88 24.97
C GLN A 12 -5.05 -20.50 24.28
N LYS A 13 -4.53 -21.58 24.86
CA LYS A 13 -3.55 -22.46 24.22
C LYS A 13 -4.25 -23.25 23.11
N GLY A 14 -3.83 -23.07 21.85
CA GLY A 14 -4.01 -24.06 20.78
C GLY A 14 -4.73 -23.64 19.49
N GLY A 15 -5.28 -22.43 19.40
CA GLY A 15 -5.89 -21.91 18.16
C GLY A 15 -5.09 -20.75 17.57
N ALA A 16 -5.11 -20.57 16.24
CA ALA A 16 -4.68 -19.31 15.64
C ALA A 16 -5.50 -18.17 16.28
N GLY A 17 -4.86 -17.06 16.65
CA GLY A 17 -5.56 -15.92 17.25
C GLY A 17 -6.63 -15.33 16.32
N PRO A 18 -7.50 -14.43 16.83
CA PRO A 18 -8.66 -13.96 16.08
C PRO A 18 -8.28 -13.35 14.73
N HIS A 19 -9.10 -13.58 13.72
CA HIS A 19 -8.97 -12.95 12.41
C HIS A 19 -9.63 -11.57 12.43
N ILE A 20 -8.79 -10.55 12.39
CA ILE A 20 -9.22 -9.14 12.40
C ILE A 20 -9.02 -8.55 11.01
N VAL A 21 -10.09 -7.96 10.46
CA VAL A 21 -10.04 -7.18 9.23
C VAL A 21 -10.02 -5.70 9.57
N ILE A 22 -9.09 -4.94 9.00
CA ILE A 22 -8.99 -3.49 9.20
C ILE A 22 -9.17 -2.78 7.87
N LEU A 23 -10.20 -1.93 7.80
CA LEU A 23 -10.47 -1.04 6.68
C LEU A 23 -9.88 0.34 7.00
N ALA A 24 -8.72 0.63 6.42
CA ALA A 24 -8.05 1.92 6.60
C ALA A 24 -7.02 2.15 5.49
N GLY A 25 -6.86 3.41 5.08
CA GLY A 25 -5.77 3.82 4.20
C GLY A 25 -4.44 4.00 4.93
N GLY A 26 -3.42 4.36 4.15
CA GLY A 26 -2.12 4.88 4.58
C GLY A 26 -1.56 4.43 5.94
N THR A 27 -1.09 5.40 6.72
CA THR A 27 -0.35 5.20 7.98
C THR A 27 -1.24 5.13 9.22
N ALA A 28 -2.50 5.56 9.14
CA ALA A 28 -3.39 5.79 10.28
C ALA A 28 -3.48 4.58 11.23
N SER A 29 -3.56 3.39 10.66
CA SER A 29 -3.73 2.12 11.39
C SER A 29 -2.45 1.30 11.50
N ARG A 30 -1.27 1.90 11.24
CA ARG A 30 0.02 1.20 11.30
C ARG A 30 0.28 0.62 12.68
N ASN A 31 0.15 1.45 13.72
CA ASN A 31 0.44 1.05 15.09
C ASN A 31 -0.55 -0.02 15.58
N LEU A 32 -1.83 0.13 15.26
CA LEU A 32 -2.86 -0.86 15.57
C LEU A 32 -2.54 -2.21 14.89
N THR A 33 -2.20 -2.20 13.60
CA THR A 33 -1.83 -3.41 12.85
C THR A 33 -0.65 -4.13 13.51
N ILE A 34 0.41 -3.39 13.86
CA ILE A 34 1.59 -3.96 14.53
C ILE A 34 1.22 -4.55 15.89
N ALA A 35 0.44 -3.82 16.68
CA ALA A 35 0.04 -4.27 18.01
C ALA A 35 -0.78 -5.57 17.94
N LEU A 36 -1.79 -5.63 17.08
CA LEU A 36 -2.66 -6.80 16.92
C LEU A 36 -1.88 -8.04 16.48
N ILE A 37 -1.01 -7.91 15.47
CA ILE A 37 -0.16 -9.02 15.01
C ILE A 37 0.75 -9.51 16.14
N ARG A 38 1.37 -8.59 16.89
CA ARG A 38 2.24 -8.95 18.04
C ARG A 38 1.48 -9.61 19.19
N GLN A 39 0.17 -9.36 19.31
CA GLN A 39 -0.71 -10.05 20.26
C GLN A 39 -1.25 -11.39 19.72
N GLY A 40 -0.80 -11.82 18.55
CA GLY A 40 -1.14 -13.12 17.96
C GLY A 40 -2.39 -13.12 17.09
N ALA A 41 -2.98 -11.96 16.79
CA ALA A 41 -4.11 -11.87 15.86
C ALA A 41 -3.66 -12.07 14.40
N LYS A 42 -4.49 -12.75 13.61
CA LYS A 42 -4.34 -12.80 12.16
C LYS A 42 -4.95 -11.54 11.57
N VAL A 43 -4.14 -10.66 10.98
CA VAL A 43 -4.66 -9.39 10.43
C VAL A 43 -4.78 -9.46 8.90
N THR A 44 -5.91 -8.97 8.39
CA THR A 44 -6.10 -8.62 6.98
C THR A 44 -6.35 -7.13 6.82
N ARG A 45 -5.56 -6.48 5.98
CA ARG A 45 -5.67 -5.05 5.67
C ARG A 45 -6.47 -4.87 4.40
N LEU A 46 -7.54 -4.09 4.47
CA LEU A 46 -8.28 -3.64 3.30
C LEU A 46 -7.97 -2.17 3.07
N VAL A 47 -7.39 -1.87 1.90
CA VAL A 47 -6.88 -0.53 1.58
C VAL A 47 -7.64 0.10 0.40
N PRO A 48 -7.83 1.42 0.40
CA PRO A 48 -8.35 2.13 -0.76
C PRO A 48 -7.39 2.00 -1.95
N ALA A 49 -7.95 1.96 -3.16
CA ALA A 49 -7.21 1.80 -4.42
C ALA A 49 -7.36 3.00 -5.35
N TRP A 50 -7.64 4.17 -4.79
CA TRP A 50 -7.84 5.43 -5.52
C TRP A 50 -6.94 6.56 -5.00
N ASP A 51 -5.87 6.21 -4.28
CA ASP A 51 -4.88 7.18 -3.85
C ASP A 51 -4.33 7.94 -5.06
N SER A 52 -4.23 9.26 -4.90
CA SER A 52 -3.78 10.20 -5.94
C SER A 52 -2.70 11.15 -5.41
N GLY A 53 -1.97 10.78 -4.36
CA GLY A 53 -0.84 11.54 -3.82
C GLY A 53 0.54 11.09 -4.31
N GLY A 54 1.48 12.04 -4.38
CA GLY A 54 2.92 11.78 -4.56
C GLY A 54 3.26 10.89 -5.76
N SER A 55 4.21 9.96 -5.57
CA SER A 55 4.66 9.05 -6.64
C SER A 55 3.58 8.08 -7.12
N SER A 56 2.51 7.84 -6.34
CA SER A 56 1.38 7.01 -6.79
C SER A 56 0.60 7.69 -7.92
N ARG A 57 0.45 9.03 -7.87
CA ARG A 57 -0.21 9.81 -8.92
C ARG A 57 0.53 9.71 -10.24
N LEU A 58 1.83 10.01 -10.22
CA LEU A 58 2.65 10.00 -11.43
C LEU A 58 2.63 8.63 -12.12
N ILE A 59 2.82 7.55 -11.36
CA ILE A 59 2.71 6.17 -11.88
C ILE A 59 1.36 5.93 -12.55
N ARG A 60 0.27 6.36 -11.90
CA ARG A 60 -1.10 6.17 -12.39
C ARG A 60 -1.36 6.98 -13.65
N GLU A 61 -0.90 8.23 -13.72
CA GLU A 61 -1.06 9.11 -14.88
C GLU A 61 -0.24 8.62 -16.08
N THR A 62 0.96 8.08 -15.86
CA THR A 62 1.81 7.57 -16.93
C THR A 62 1.38 6.18 -17.42
N LEU A 63 1.03 5.26 -16.53
CA LEU A 63 0.84 3.84 -16.86
C LEU A 63 -0.62 3.39 -16.85
N HIS A 64 -1.55 4.22 -16.39
CA HIS A 64 -2.98 3.89 -16.26
C HIS A 64 -3.27 2.60 -15.44
N ILE A 65 -2.41 2.31 -14.46
CA ILE A 65 -2.54 1.17 -13.56
C ILE A 65 -3.12 1.57 -12.20
N LEU A 66 -3.55 0.57 -11.43
CA LEU A 66 -4.07 0.75 -10.07
C LEU A 66 -2.98 1.33 -9.15
N PRO A 67 -3.25 2.39 -8.37
CA PRO A 67 -2.26 2.98 -7.47
C PRO A 67 -1.91 2.00 -6.33
N VAL A 68 -0.63 1.64 -6.24
CA VAL A 68 -0.15 0.59 -5.33
C VAL A 68 0.39 1.09 -3.99
N GLY A 69 0.41 2.41 -3.75
CA GLY A 69 1.09 3.03 -2.62
C GLY A 69 0.61 2.53 -1.25
N ASP A 70 -0.70 2.57 -1.01
CA ASP A 70 -1.32 2.10 0.24
C ASP A 70 -1.19 0.59 0.41
N ILE A 71 -1.28 -0.17 -0.68
CA ILE A 71 -1.05 -1.62 -0.69
C ILE A 71 0.38 -1.91 -0.22
N ARG A 72 1.38 -1.26 -0.82
CA ARG A 72 2.79 -1.40 -0.44
C ARG A 72 3.00 -1.04 1.03
N GLN A 73 2.47 0.10 1.49
CA GLN A 73 2.60 0.51 2.90
C GLN A 73 2.02 -0.51 3.87
N ALA A 74 0.84 -1.07 3.56
CA ALA A 74 0.21 -2.10 4.37
C ALA A 74 1.05 -3.39 4.39
N LEU A 75 1.59 -3.82 3.23
CA LEU A 75 2.48 -4.99 3.13
C LEU A 75 3.75 -4.79 3.98
N MET A 76 4.37 -3.61 3.91
CA MET A 76 5.55 -3.28 4.73
C MET A 76 5.25 -3.22 6.23
N THR A 77 4.05 -2.77 6.60
CA THR A 77 3.61 -2.76 8.00
C THR A 77 3.45 -4.17 8.53
N ILE A 78 2.82 -5.07 7.77
CA ILE A 78 2.68 -6.49 8.14
C ILE A 78 4.07 -7.15 8.22
N ALA A 79 4.93 -6.94 7.23
CA ALA A 79 6.29 -7.48 7.24
C ALA A 79 7.08 -7.05 8.48
N TYR A 80 6.98 -5.78 8.85
CA TYR A 80 7.60 -5.29 10.08
C TYR A 80 7.00 -5.93 11.34
N ALA A 81 5.68 -6.08 11.40
CA ALA A 81 4.98 -6.64 12.55
C ALA A 81 5.31 -8.13 12.77
N GLU A 82 5.47 -8.90 11.70
CA GLU A 82 5.80 -10.33 11.70
C GLU A 82 7.30 -10.60 11.88
N GLY A 83 8.13 -9.55 12.02
CA GLY A 83 9.58 -9.71 12.21
C GLY A 83 10.38 -9.91 10.92
N HIS A 84 9.74 -9.77 9.76
CA HIS A 84 10.39 -9.78 8.43
C HIS A 84 10.99 -8.42 8.05
N ALA A 85 11.32 -7.57 9.03
CA ALA A 85 11.85 -6.21 8.87
C ALA A 85 13.30 -6.13 8.31
N GLY A 86 13.72 -7.13 7.55
CA GLY A 86 15.08 -7.27 7.03
C GLY A 86 15.32 -6.52 5.72
N GLU A 87 16.14 -7.13 4.87
CA GLU A 87 16.69 -6.55 3.64
C GLU A 87 15.62 -6.14 2.61
N VAL A 88 14.58 -6.96 2.43
CA VAL A 88 13.49 -6.69 1.48
C VAL A 88 12.71 -5.43 1.86
N VAL A 89 12.32 -5.31 3.14
CA VAL A 89 11.58 -4.15 3.65
C VAL A 89 12.39 -2.86 3.51
N ARG A 90 13.72 -2.94 3.66
CA ARG A 90 14.61 -1.79 3.45
C ARG A 90 14.60 -1.31 2.01
N ILE A 91 14.75 -2.21 1.03
CA ILE A 91 14.65 -1.86 -0.40
C ILE A 91 13.27 -1.27 -0.72
N PHE A 92 12.21 -1.85 -0.18
CA PHE A 92 10.84 -1.47 -0.55
C PHE A 92 10.38 -0.16 0.10
N ASN A 93 11.08 0.31 1.14
CA ASN A 93 10.88 1.63 1.72
C ASN A 93 11.84 2.70 1.17
N ALA A 94 12.82 2.31 0.34
CA ALA A 94 13.73 3.25 -0.29
C ALA A 94 12.98 4.22 -1.21
N ARG A 95 13.48 5.46 -1.25
CA ARG A 95 12.99 6.53 -2.11
C ARG A 95 14.15 7.22 -2.79
N LEU A 96 13.92 7.61 -4.03
CA LEU A 96 14.83 8.47 -4.78
C LEU A 96 14.79 9.90 -4.24
N SER A 97 15.86 10.64 -4.53
CA SER A 97 16.04 12.03 -4.10
C SER A 97 14.89 12.94 -4.58
N GLU A 98 14.58 13.96 -3.79
CA GLU A 98 13.57 14.96 -4.16
C GLU A 98 14.11 15.98 -5.18
N THR A 99 15.40 16.29 -5.08
CA THR A 99 16.10 17.23 -5.96
C THR A 99 17.19 16.50 -6.74
N GLY A 100 17.61 17.11 -7.85
CA GLY A 100 18.62 16.55 -8.74
C GLY A 100 18.27 16.75 -10.22
N SER A 101 19.29 16.72 -11.06
CA SER A 101 19.17 16.62 -12.51
C SER A 101 18.64 15.24 -12.91
N SER A 102 18.06 15.12 -14.11
CA SER A 102 17.56 13.84 -14.62
C SER A 102 18.65 12.75 -14.63
N ALA A 103 19.88 13.11 -15.03
CA ALA A 103 21.01 12.19 -15.05
C ALA A 103 21.43 11.70 -13.66
N GLU A 104 21.32 12.54 -12.62
CA GLU A 104 21.61 12.14 -11.24
C GLU A 104 20.57 11.14 -10.72
N LEU A 105 19.29 11.41 -10.97
CA LEU A 105 18.20 10.52 -10.55
C LEU A 105 18.22 9.20 -11.32
N GLU A 106 18.57 9.22 -12.61
CA GLU A 106 18.77 8.01 -13.41
C GLU A 106 19.93 7.16 -12.86
N ARG A 107 21.03 7.78 -12.44
CA ARG A 107 22.14 7.07 -11.77
C ARG A 107 21.73 6.51 -10.42
N GLU A 108 20.94 7.25 -9.64
CA GLU A 108 20.40 6.77 -8.38
C GLU A 108 19.47 5.57 -8.59
N LEU A 109 18.59 5.63 -9.58
CA LEU A 109 17.74 4.50 -9.97
C LEU A 109 18.57 3.30 -10.45
N ALA A 110 19.60 3.55 -11.25
CA ALA A 110 20.52 2.53 -11.75
C ALA A 110 21.24 1.77 -10.62
N PHE A 111 21.56 2.45 -9.52
CA PHE A 111 22.12 1.82 -8.31
C PHE A 111 21.23 0.70 -7.77
N TYR A 112 19.90 0.85 -7.86
CA TYR A 112 18.95 -0.21 -7.50
C TYR A 112 18.73 -1.20 -8.65
N SER A 113 18.45 -0.72 -9.87
CA SER A 113 18.04 -1.57 -10.99
C SER A 113 19.14 -2.47 -11.55
N GLN A 114 20.40 -2.13 -11.34
CA GLN A 114 21.56 -2.96 -11.68
C GLN A 114 21.97 -3.91 -10.55
N GLY A 115 21.30 -3.86 -9.39
CA GLY A 115 21.63 -4.69 -8.23
C GLY A 115 22.91 -4.25 -7.49
N SER A 116 23.39 -3.03 -7.72
CA SER A 116 24.59 -2.48 -7.09
C SER A 116 24.40 -2.13 -5.61
N HIS A 117 23.15 -1.98 -5.16
CA HIS A 117 22.83 -1.73 -3.76
C HIS A 117 23.32 -2.90 -2.87
N PRO A 118 24.13 -2.69 -1.81
CA PRO A 118 24.75 -3.77 -1.03
C PRO A 118 23.76 -4.82 -0.50
N VAL A 119 22.57 -4.34 -0.14
CA VAL A 119 21.46 -5.17 0.36
C VAL A 119 20.89 -6.11 -0.68
N LEU A 120 20.90 -5.74 -1.96
CA LEU A 120 20.51 -6.64 -3.05
C LEU A 120 21.61 -7.67 -3.33
N GLN A 121 22.87 -7.32 -3.08
CA GLN A 121 24.02 -8.22 -3.28
C GLN A 121 24.12 -9.32 -2.21
N THR A 122 23.73 -9.01 -0.96
CA THR A 122 23.73 -9.96 0.15
C THR A 122 22.45 -10.78 0.27
N MET A 123 21.38 -10.35 -0.38
CA MET A 123 20.07 -11.00 -0.37
C MET A 123 20.10 -12.36 -1.09
N ARG A 124 19.20 -13.27 -0.69
CA ARG A 124 18.97 -14.54 -1.37
C ARG A 124 18.72 -14.32 -2.87
N GLN A 125 19.43 -15.06 -3.73
CA GLN A 125 19.52 -14.77 -5.16
C GLN A 125 18.17 -14.81 -5.89
N ASP A 126 17.27 -15.71 -5.50
CA ASP A 126 15.91 -15.81 -6.04
C ASP A 126 15.08 -14.56 -5.74
N ILE A 127 15.15 -14.03 -4.51
CA ILE A 127 14.46 -12.82 -4.09
C ILE A 127 15.03 -11.61 -4.83
N ALA A 128 16.36 -11.46 -4.84
CA ALA A 128 17.04 -10.36 -5.54
C ALA A 128 16.69 -10.37 -7.04
N ARG A 129 16.71 -11.53 -7.69
CA ARG A 129 16.34 -11.67 -9.11
C ARG A 129 14.89 -11.26 -9.37
N ALA A 130 13.96 -11.65 -8.51
CA ALA A 130 12.56 -11.25 -8.65
C ALA A 130 12.38 -9.73 -8.48
N ILE A 131 13.03 -9.11 -7.49
CA ILE A 131 13.01 -7.66 -7.28
C ILE A 131 13.54 -6.93 -8.51
N LEU A 132 14.70 -7.34 -9.02
CA LEU A 132 15.33 -6.72 -10.19
C LEU A 132 14.47 -6.90 -11.45
N ARG A 133 13.85 -8.08 -11.63
CA ARG A 133 12.91 -8.33 -12.73
C ARG A 133 11.74 -7.34 -12.68
N TYR A 134 11.06 -7.23 -11.54
CA TYR A 134 9.90 -6.34 -11.43
C TYR A 134 10.29 -4.87 -11.59
N LEU A 135 11.41 -4.45 -10.99
CA LEU A 135 11.93 -3.09 -11.18
C LEU A 135 12.23 -2.81 -12.66
N GLY A 136 12.85 -3.75 -13.37
CA GLY A 136 13.13 -3.63 -14.81
C GLY A 136 11.85 -3.52 -15.66
N ILE A 137 10.82 -4.31 -15.36
CA ILE A 137 9.52 -4.23 -16.05
C ILE A 137 8.90 -2.85 -15.87
N PHE A 138 8.91 -2.32 -14.64
CA PHE A 138 8.40 -0.98 -14.38
C PHE A 138 9.18 0.09 -15.15
N ILE A 139 10.52 0.05 -15.11
CA ILE A 139 11.37 1.03 -15.81
C ILE A 139 11.11 1.00 -17.32
N ALA A 140 11.00 -0.19 -17.91
CA ALA A 140 10.69 -0.33 -19.32
C ALA A 140 9.31 0.26 -19.68
N ALA A 141 8.30 0.07 -18.83
CA ALA A 141 6.96 0.62 -19.03
C ALA A 141 6.89 2.14 -18.80
N ALA A 142 7.62 2.67 -17.82
CA ALA A 142 7.67 4.11 -17.52
C ALA A 142 8.24 4.92 -18.68
N GLY A 143 9.17 4.34 -19.44
CA GLY A 143 9.73 4.93 -20.65
C GLY A 143 10.60 6.16 -20.38
N ASN A 144 10.96 6.83 -21.47
CA ASN A 144 11.80 8.03 -21.41
C ASN A 144 10.99 9.24 -20.91
N GLY A 145 11.59 10.04 -20.03
CA GLY A 145 10.96 11.27 -19.53
C GLY A 145 10.09 11.10 -18.28
N PHE A 146 10.03 9.90 -17.69
CA PHE A 146 9.42 9.70 -16.39
C PHE A 146 10.15 10.53 -15.31
N ASP A 147 9.41 11.26 -14.46
CA ASP A 147 10.00 12.00 -13.35
C ASP A 147 10.30 11.07 -12.16
N TRP A 148 11.58 10.82 -11.92
CA TRP A 148 12.05 9.93 -10.87
C TRP A 148 12.03 10.55 -9.47
N ARG A 149 11.79 11.87 -9.34
CA ARG A 149 11.86 12.57 -8.04
C ARG A 149 10.93 11.96 -7.01
N ARG A 150 11.45 11.76 -5.79
CA ARG A 150 10.71 11.18 -4.65
C ARG A 150 10.13 9.79 -4.93
N GLY A 151 10.54 9.15 -6.03
CA GLY A 151 10.06 7.87 -6.50
C GLY A 151 10.26 6.79 -5.45
N SER A 152 9.21 6.01 -5.14
CA SER A 152 9.35 4.90 -4.21
C SER A 152 9.78 3.64 -4.96
N ILE A 153 10.96 3.13 -4.61
CA ILE A 153 11.49 1.89 -5.20
C ILE A 153 10.51 0.73 -5.00
N GLY A 154 9.90 0.60 -3.83
CA GLY A 154 8.88 -0.40 -3.59
C GLY A 154 7.59 -0.20 -4.40
N ASN A 155 7.18 1.04 -4.70
CA ASN A 155 6.04 1.27 -5.59
C ASN A 155 6.39 0.86 -7.02
N PHE A 156 7.60 1.14 -7.49
CA PHE A 156 8.09 0.72 -8.80
C PHE A 156 8.11 -0.81 -8.91
N ILE A 157 8.65 -1.50 -7.91
CA ILE A 157 8.67 -2.97 -7.86
C ILE A 157 7.24 -3.54 -7.85
N LEU A 158 6.33 -3.03 -7.01
CA LEU A 158 4.97 -3.54 -6.95
C LEU A 158 4.17 -3.24 -8.23
N SER A 159 4.42 -2.09 -8.86
CA SER A 159 3.83 -1.75 -10.16
C SER A 159 4.37 -2.64 -11.27
N GLY A 160 5.66 -2.95 -11.26
CA GLY A 160 6.25 -3.91 -12.18
C GLY A 160 5.73 -5.34 -11.98
N ALA A 161 5.45 -5.73 -10.73
CA ALA A 161 4.75 -6.98 -10.45
C ALA A 161 3.31 -6.97 -10.99
N LEU A 162 2.57 -5.87 -10.83
CA LEU A 162 1.24 -5.71 -11.41
C LEU A 162 1.25 -5.87 -12.94
N LEU A 163 2.22 -5.25 -13.61
CA LEU A 163 2.39 -5.38 -15.06
C LEU A 163 2.78 -6.80 -15.48
N ALA A 164 3.62 -7.47 -14.68
CA ALA A 164 4.04 -8.84 -14.94
C ALA A 164 2.93 -9.88 -14.80
N GLU A 165 1.88 -9.57 -14.04
CA GLU A 165 0.71 -10.41 -13.80
C GLU A 165 -0.50 -9.93 -14.61
N ASP A 166 -0.26 -9.32 -15.78
CA ASP A 166 -1.29 -8.85 -16.72
C ASP A 166 -2.36 -7.92 -16.08
N GLY A 167 -1.95 -7.12 -15.10
CA GLY A 167 -2.84 -6.21 -14.38
C GLY A 167 -3.64 -6.85 -13.22
N ASP A 168 -3.40 -8.12 -12.88
CA ASP A 168 -4.02 -8.74 -11.70
C ASP A 168 -3.31 -8.31 -10.41
N ILE A 169 -3.90 -7.32 -9.74
CA ILE A 169 -3.40 -6.81 -8.46
C ILE A 169 -3.37 -7.86 -7.36
N ASN A 170 -4.28 -8.84 -7.37
CA ASN A 170 -4.27 -9.88 -6.33
C ASN A 170 -3.09 -10.83 -6.55
N ALA A 171 -2.79 -11.20 -7.80
CA ALA A 171 -1.61 -12.01 -8.14
C ALA A 171 -0.32 -11.27 -7.78
N ALA A 172 -0.21 -9.98 -8.14
CA ALA A 172 0.94 -9.15 -7.81
C ALA A 172 1.18 -9.04 -6.30
N ILE A 173 0.12 -8.86 -5.51
CA ILE A 173 0.19 -8.88 -4.04
C ILE A 173 0.71 -10.23 -3.52
N LEU A 174 0.22 -11.35 -4.07
CA LEU A 174 0.67 -12.68 -3.64
C LEU A 174 2.15 -12.90 -3.92
N ALA A 175 2.63 -12.51 -5.10
CA ALA A 175 4.06 -12.56 -5.43
C ALA A 175 4.88 -11.71 -4.46
N PHE A 176 4.44 -10.48 -4.18
CA PHE A 176 5.11 -9.56 -3.28
C PHE A 176 5.12 -10.06 -1.83
N ARG A 177 4.04 -10.69 -1.37
CA ARG A 177 3.96 -11.34 -0.06
C ARG A 177 4.98 -12.48 0.06
N ALA A 178 5.14 -13.28 -0.99
CA ALA A 178 6.14 -14.33 -1.02
C ALA A 178 7.57 -13.78 -0.92
N LEU A 179 7.87 -12.66 -1.59
CA LEU A 179 9.17 -11.98 -1.48
C LEU A 179 9.45 -11.49 -0.06
N CYS A 180 8.44 -10.96 0.63
CA CYS A 180 8.58 -10.48 2.00
C CYS A 180 8.50 -11.59 3.05
N GLY A 181 8.11 -12.81 2.67
CA GLY A 181 7.89 -13.93 3.59
C GLY A 181 6.71 -13.74 4.54
N ILE A 182 5.72 -12.92 4.19
CA ILE A 182 4.66 -12.51 5.11
C ILE A 182 3.41 -13.39 5.08
N SER A 183 2.81 -13.61 6.24
CA SER A 183 1.63 -14.45 6.43
C SER A 183 0.31 -13.67 6.43
N GLY A 184 0.34 -12.40 6.87
CA GLY A 184 -0.80 -11.49 6.85
C GLY A 184 -1.24 -11.12 5.43
N ASN A 185 -2.51 -10.73 5.28
CA ASN A 185 -3.08 -10.40 3.98
C ASN A 185 -3.26 -8.88 3.82
N VAL A 186 -3.10 -8.40 2.60
CA VAL A 186 -3.48 -7.04 2.18
C VAL A 186 -4.29 -7.19 0.91
N TRP A 187 -5.43 -6.53 0.82
CA TRP A 187 -6.21 -6.50 -0.42
C TRP A 187 -6.72 -5.08 -0.68
N PRO A 188 -6.70 -4.60 -1.93
CA PRO A 188 -7.44 -3.41 -2.26
C PRO A 188 -8.93 -3.70 -2.18
N VAL A 189 -9.72 -2.72 -1.75
CA VAL A 189 -11.18 -2.85 -1.65
C VAL A 189 -11.86 -3.05 -3.01
N SER A 190 -11.22 -2.63 -4.10
CA SER A 190 -11.62 -2.86 -5.49
C SER A 190 -10.40 -3.15 -6.36
N LYS A 191 -10.60 -3.82 -7.49
CA LYS A 191 -9.55 -4.03 -8.51
C LYS A 191 -9.61 -2.98 -9.63
N ASP A 192 -10.60 -2.08 -9.60
CA ASP A 192 -10.84 -1.11 -10.65
C ASP A 192 -9.76 -0.01 -10.59
N ASN A 193 -9.01 0.17 -11.67
CA ASN A 193 -7.94 1.18 -11.79
C ASN A 193 -8.46 2.60 -12.07
N GLY A 194 -9.73 2.72 -12.46
CA GLY A 194 -10.39 3.98 -12.81
C GLY A 194 -11.05 4.73 -11.66
N LEU A 195 -10.99 4.23 -10.42
CA LEU A 195 -11.73 4.85 -9.31
C LEU A 195 -11.15 6.21 -8.92
N VAL A 196 -12.02 7.20 -8.84
CA VAL A 196 -11.72 8.56 -8.40
C VAL A 196 -12.65 8.90 -7.25
N LEU A 197 -12.08 9.40 -6.15
CA LEU A 197 -12.84 9.92 -5.02
C LEU A 197 -13.37 11.31 -5.36
N GLY A 198 -14.68 11.49 -5.27
CA GLY A 198 -15.36 12.77 -5.43
C GLY A 198 -15.92 13.28 -4.10
N ALA A 199 -16.00 14.61 -3.97
CA ALA A 199 -16.70 15.29 -2.90
C ALA A 199 -17.67 16.32 -3.47
N GLU A 200 -18.91 16.34 -2.97
CA GLU A 200 -19.86 17.45 -3.17
C GLU A 200 -19.74 18.38 -1.95
N LEU A 201 -19.52 19.66 -2.19
CA LEU A 201 -19.52 20.70 -1.16
C LEU A 201 -20.95 21.14 -0.82
N LYS A 202 -21.14 21.80 0.33
CA LYS A 202 -22.47 22.27 0.75
C LYS A 202 -23.08 23.34 -0.17
N ASP A 203 -22.28 24.00 -1.00
CA ASP A 203 -22.73 24.96 -2.02
C ASP A 203 -23.05 24.30 -3.38
N GLY A 204 -22.91 22.96 -3.48
CA GLY A 204 -23.20 22.18 -4.68
C GLY A 204 -22.01 22.02 -5.65
N ARG A 205 -20.85 22.63 -5.40
CA ARG A 205 -19.65 22.38 -6.22
C ARG A 205 -19.11 20.97 -5.99
N CYS A 206 -18.53 20.37 -7.02
CA CYS A 206 -17.90 19.05 -6.95
C CYS A 206 -16.38 19.15 -7.10
N ILE A 207 -15.66 18.39 -6.29
CA ILE A 207 -14.19 18.24 -6.35
C ILE A 207 -13.88 16.77 -6.60
N GLU A 208 -13.09 16.50 -7.63
CA GLU A 208 -12.66 15.14 -7.99
C GLU A 208 -11.17 14.93 -7.72
N GLY A 209 -10.84 13.80 -7.10
CA GLY A 209 -9.48 13.42 -6.72
C GLY A 209 -9.20 13.67 -5.24
N GLN A 210 -8.77 12.61 -4.54
CA GLN A 210 -8.45 12.67 -3.11
C GLN A 210 -7.47 13.80 -2.79
N HIS A 211 -6.44 14.00 -3.62
CA HIS A 211 -5.44 15.04 -3.37
C HIS A 211 -6.00 16.46 -3.42
N LEU A 212 -7.01 16.75 -4.25
CA LEU A 212 -7.67 18.05 -4.29
C LEU A 212 -8.59 18.23 -3.10
N ILE A 213 -9.32 17.18 -2.73
CA ILE A 213 -10.19 17.16 -1.54
C ILE A 213 -9.36 17.42 -0.26
N THR A 214 -8.19 16.79 -0.12
CA THR A 214 -7.33 16.97 1.06
C THR A 214 -6.50 18.26 1.04
N ALA A 215 -6.38 18.92 -0.12
CA ALA A 215 -5.62 20.15 -0.29
C ALA A 215 -6.54 21.36 -0.59
N MET A 216 -7.80 21.30 -0.17
CA MET A 216 -8.73 22.42 -0.28
C MET A 216 -8.13 23.67 0.36
N ASN A 217 -8.32 24.81 -0.32
CA ASN A 217 -8.02 26.11 0.27
C ASN A 217 -8.99 26.42 1.41
N ASP A 218 -8.66 27.42 2.23
CA ASP A 218 -9.46 27.77 3.41
C ASP A 218 -10.91 28.16 3.05
N ALA A 219 -11.13 28.81 1.91
CA ALA A 219 -12.47 29.21 1.48
C ALA A 219 -13.36 28.00 1.17
N ASP A 220 -12.83 27.00 0.44
CA ASP A 220 -13.54 25.76 0.12
C ASP A 220 -13.73 24.88 1.37
N ALA A 221 -12.73 24.85 2.26
CA ALA A 221 -12.83 24.13 3.53
C ALA A 221 -13.94 24.68 4.44
N LEU A 222 -14.15 26.00 4.46
CA LEU A 222 -15.21 26.65 5.24
C LEU A 222 -16.62 26.28 4.76
N ILE A 223 -16.81 26.06 3.47
CA ILE A 223 -18.09 25.61 2.91
C ILE A 223 -18.41 24.21 3.41
N GLY A 224 -17.39 23.35 3.47
CA GLY A 224 -17.46 22.00 4.01
C GLY A 224 -18.05 21.00 3.02
N ILE A 225 -17.70 19.74 3.25
CA ILE A 225 -18.15 18.60 2.43
C ILE A 225 -19.56 18.19 2.87
N LYS A 226 -20.46 18.06 1.90
CA LYS A 226 -21.81 17.51 2.07
C LYS A 226 -21.80 15.99 1.96
N THR A 227 -21.18 15.46 0.90
CA THR A 227 -21.07 14.01 0.64
C THR A 227 -19.72 13.68 0.00
N ILE A 228 -19.26 12.45 0.23
CA ILE A 228 -18.15 11.84 -0.51
C ILE A 228 -18.65 10.59 -1.21
N GLY A 229 -18.06 10.28 -2.35
CA GLY A 229 -18.42 9.10 -3.12
C GLY A 229 -17.33 8.65 -4.06
N LEU A 230 -17.46 7.43 -4.52
CA LEU A 230 -16.74 6.91 -5.67
C LEU A 230 -17.72 6.80 -6.83
N GLY A 231 -17.20 6.74 -8.06
CA GLY A 231 -17.98 6.22 -9.17
C GLY A 231 -18.42 4.76 -8.94
N THR A 232 -19.06 4.17 -9.94
CA THR A 232 -19.43 2.74 -9.89
C THR A 232 -18.17 1.90 -9.66
N ALA A 233 -18.17 1.12 -8.58
CA ALA A 233 -17.03 0.32 -8.16
C ALA A 233 -17.46 -1.12 -7.89
N VAL A 234 -16.62 -2.08 -8.31
CA VAL A 234 -16.79 -3.50 -8.01
C VAL A 234 -15.90 -3.87 -6.82
N ALA A 235 -16.49 -4.42 -5.77
CA ALA A 235 -15.76 -4.88 -4.60
C ALA A 235 -14.83 -6.06 -4.97
N ASN A 236 -13.60 -6.05 -4.46
CA ASN A 236 -12.66 -7.14 -4.66
C ASN A 236 -13.17 -8.41 -3.95
N PRO A 237 -13.32 -9.55 -4.64
CA PRO A 237 -13.78 -10.80 -4.01
C PRO A 237 -12.89 -11.26 -2.84
N LYS A 238 -11.58 -10.96 -2.87
CA LYS A 238 -10.67 -11.25 -1.74
C LYS A 238 -10.99 -10.40 -0.51
N ALA A 239 -11.42 -9.14 -0.70
CA ALA A 239 -11.84 -8.27 0.38
C ALA A 239 -13.16 -8.77 1.00
N LEU A 240 -14.14 -9.11 0.17
CA LEU A 240 -15.42 -9.68 0.63
C LEU A 240 -15.22 -10.98 1.41
N SER A 241 -14.39 -11.88 0.87
CA SER A 241 -14.07 -13.16 1.54
C SER A 241 -13.38 -12.93 2.89
N ALA A 242 -12.49 -11.93 2.98
CA ALA A 242 -11.82 -11.60 4.22
C ALA A 242 -12.81 -11.07 5.28
N ILE A 243 -13.74 -10.19 4.88
CA ILE A 243 -14.78 -9.66 5.78
C ILE A 243 -15.69 -10.79 6.27
N ALA A 244 -16.14 -11.66 5.37
CA ALA A 244 -17.04 -12.76 5.71
C ALA A 244 -16.42 -13.77 6.69
N ALA A 245 -15.09 -13.94 6.65
CA ALA A 245 -14.35 -14.85 7.53
C ALA A 245 -13.81 -14.18 8.81
N ALA A 246 -14.05 -12.88 9.02
CA ALA A 246 -13.48 -12.15 10.13
C ALA A 246 -14.24 -12.38 11.44
N ASP A 247 -13.51 -12.50 12.55
CA ASP A 247 -14.09 -12.46 13.90
C ASP A 247 -14.45 -11.01 14.30
N ALA A 248 -13.71 -10.04 13.75
CA ALA A 248 -13.95 -8.62 13.97
C ALA A 248 -13.53 -7.78 12.76
N VAL A 249 -14.28 -6.70 12.51
CA VAL A 249 -13.99 -5.70 11.48
C VAL A 249 -13.78 -4.35 12.16
N ILE A 250 -12.65 -3.71 11.87
CA ILE A 250 -12.29 -2.39 12.36
C ILE A 250 -12.35 -1.40 11.19
N TYR A 251 -13.04 -0.28 11.37
CA TYR A 251 -13.12 0.82 10.42
C TYR A 251 -12.59 2.10 11.07
N GLY A 252 -11.59 2.73 10.46
CA GLY A 252 -10.90 3.88 11.06
C GLY A 252 -9.70 3.49 11.94
N PRO A 253 -9.01 4.47 12.55
CA PRO A 253 -7.71 4.22 13.19
C PRO A 253 -7.80 3.35 14.45
#